data_AF-C5DNW0-F1
#
_entry.id   AF-C5DNW0-F1
#
_cell.length_a   1.000
_cell.length_b   1.000
_cell.length_c   1.000
_cell.angle_alpha   90.00
_cell.angle_beta   90.00
_cell.angle_gamma   90.00
#
_symmetry.space_group_name_H-M   'P 1'
#
loop_
_entity.id
_entity.type
_entity.pdbx_description
1 polymer ?
#
loop_
_entity_poly.entity_id
_entity_poly.type
_entity_poly.pdbx_seq_one_letter_code
_entity_poly.pdbx_strand_id
1 'polypeptide(L)'
;MRTNFIKCSNLFQSKSRRTCILTKMSRKEGSKILEYSETCNLTLGPDPLVKFDVDDAFNLGIMARSLILEKIREDGYVIEICSADDHCLFRCCTSSDTTVGNDWRLELKRQAALKHRNSSFELQKRIGSYMNSKLIKSTRAYLLENKHTVITEGAVLIFVKGVSFPVGCFAIDKRDPCFRIEHIAKYCLYRYSQEQLQKQEQKLELEISKRVEEKLKLDNPIQKIDGEAWKLFKE
;
A
#
# COMPACT_ATOMS: atom_id res chain seq x y z
N MET A 1 3.07 16.14 -51.57
CA MET A 1 4.28 15.39 -51.18
C MET A 1 3.85 14.02 -50.68
N ARG A 2 4.22 12.96 -51.41
CA ARG A 2 4.08 11.57 -51.01
C ARG A 2 5.35 11.18 -50.25
N THR A 3 5.22 10.58 -49.07
CA THR A 3 6.31 9.83 -48.44
C THR A 3 5.79 8.48 -47.99
N ASN A 4 6.54 7.46 -48.39
CA ASN A 4 6.19 6.06 -48.42
C ASN A 4 6.29 5.43 -47.02
N PHE A 5 5.29 4.65 -46.62
CA PHE A 5 5.46 3.67 -45.55
C PHE A 5 5.99 2.38 -46.16
N ILE A 6 7.26 2.09 -45.87
CA ILE A 6 7.90 0.81 -46.17
C ILE A 6 7.26 -0.26 -45.28
N LYS A 7 6.63 -1.25 -45.92
CA LYS A 7 6.27 -2.53 -45.30
C LYS A 7 7.57 -3.33 -45.12
N CYS A 8 7.97 -3.54 -43.87
CA CYS A 8 8.83 -4.67 -43.52
C CYS A 8 7.96 -5.75 -42.87
N SER A 9 7.64 -6.76 -43.67
CA SER A 9 7.05 -8.02 -43.25
C SER A 9 8.09 -8.92 -42.58
N ASN A 10 7.69 -9.49 -41.45
CA ASN A 10 8.02 -10.83 -40.94
C ASN A 10 9.47 -11.31 -41.06
N LEU A 11 10.19 -11.26 -39.95
CA LEU A 11 11.18 -12.29 -39.62
C LEU A 11 11.15 -12.61 -38.12
N PHE A 12 10.98 -13.91 -37.87
CA PHE A 12 11.14 -14.65 -36.61
C PHE A 12 10.07 -14.53 -35.51
N GLN A 13 9.18 -15.52 -35.59
CA GLN A 13 8.47 -16.16 -34.50
C GLN A 13 9.40 -16.52 -33.31
N SER A 14 8.77 -16.66 -32.15
CA SER A 14 9.30 -17.14 -30.87
C SER A 14 9.82 -16.06 -29.93
N LYS A 15 8.91 -15.51 -29.10
CA LYS A 15 9.06 -15.53 -27.63
C LYS A 15 7.85 -14.89 -26.93
N SER A 16 7.21 -15.73 -26.11
CA SER A 16 6.39 -15.46 -24.91
C SER A 16 5.19 -14.50 -25.01
N ARG A 17 3.98 -15.06 -24.89
CA ARG A 17 2.69 -14.39 -24.67
C ARG A 17 2.62 -13.48 -23.41
N ARG A 18 3.69 -13.32 -22.63
CA ARG A 18 3.68 -12.57 -21.35
C ARG A 18 3.80 -11.05 -21.50
N THR A 19 4.31 -10.53 -22.62
CA THR A 19 4.66 -9.10 -22.71
C THR A 19 3.54 -8.19 -23.24
N CYS A 20 2.44 -8.75 -23.77
CA CYS A 20 1.30 -7.95 -24.27
C CYS A 20 0.15 -7.76 -23.25
N ILE A 21 0.24 -8.34 -22.05
CA ILE A 21 -0.81 -8.24 -21.03
C ILE A 21 -0.63 -6.98 -20.16
N LEU A 22 0.59 -6.48 -20.00
CA LEU A 22 0.90 -5.37 -19.09
C LEU A 22 0.34 -4.01 -19.53
N THR A 23 0.19 -3.75 -20.84
CA THR A 23 -0.24 -2.43 -21.33
C THR A 23 -1.76 -2.26 -21.44
N LYS A 24 -2.53 -3.35 -21.53
CA LYS A 24 -4.01 -3.31 -21.58
C LYS A 24 -4.70 -3.38 -20.22
N MET A 25 -3.99 -3.75 -19.15
CA MET A 25 -4.53 -3.77 -17.79
C MET A 25 -4.66 -2.36 -17.17
N SER A 26 -3.88 -1.38 -17.66
CA SER A 26 -3.78 -0.08 -17.00
C SER A 26 -5.06 0.79 -17.05
N ARG A 27 -5.87 0.74 -18.13
CA ARG A 27 -7.10 1.55 -18.21
C ARG A 27 -8.32 0.92 -17.55
N LYS A 28 -8.43 -0.41 -17.53
CA LYS A 28 -9.57 -1.12 -16.89
C LYS A 28 -9.47 -1.15 -15.37
N GLU A 29 -8.27 -1.12 -14.79
CA GLU A 29 -8.10 -1.09 -13.34
C GLU A 29 -8.47 0.26 -12.71
N GLY A 30 -8.26 1.38 -13.41
CA GLY A 30 -8.69 2.71 -12.94
C GLY A 30 -10.21 2.82 -12.79
N SER A 31 -10.95 2.36 -13.80
CA SER A 31 -12.42 2.29 -13.75
C SER A 31 -12.91 1.25 -12.72
N LYS A 32 -12.18 0.16 -12.53
CA LYS A 32 -12.46 -0.79 -11.44
C LYS A 32 -12.16 -0.23 -10.06
N ILE A 33 -11.21 0.68 -9.87
CA ILE A 33 -11.01 1.36 -8.57
C ILE A 33 -12.27 2.18 -8.21
N LEU A 34 -12.91 2.81 -9.20
CA LEU A 34 -14.19 3.50 -9.04
C LEU A 34 -15.36 2.52 -8.85
N GLU A 35 -15.50 1.45 -9.64
CA GLU A 35 -16.57 0.42 -9.46
C GLU A 35 -16.43 -0.41 -8.16
N TYR A 36 -15.20 -0.72 -7.73
CA TYR A 36 -14.91 -1.41 -6.47
C TYR A 36 -15.22 -0.49 -5.26
N SER A 37 -15.15 0.84 -5.47
CA SER A 37 -15.58 1.84 -4.49
C SER A 37 -17.09 2.05 -4.44
N GLU A 38 -17.84 1.58 -5.44
CA GLU A 38 -19.31 1.76 -5.54
C GLU A 38 -20.11 0.58 -4.96
N THR A 39 -19.52 -0.62 -4.84
CA THR A 39 -20.28 -1.85 -4.53
C THR A 39 -19.88 -2.53 -3.22
N CYS A 40 -18.80 -2.11 -2.56
CA CYS A 40 -18.28 -2.81 -1.40
C CYS A 40 -18.62 -2.11 -0.08
N ASN A 41 -19.69 -2.57 0.58
CA ASN A 41 -19.88 -2.52 2.03
C ASN A 41 -18.92 -3.47 2.77
N LEU A 42 -17.75 -3.76 2.21
CA LEU A 42 -16.69 -4.49 2.89
C LEU A 42 -15.99 -3.50 3.82
N THR A 43 -15.96 -3.84 5.10
CA THR A 43 -15.05 -3.30 6.10
C THR A 43 -13.61 -3.54 5.65
N LEU A 44 -13.13 -2.76 4.68
CA LEU A 44 -11.72 -2.58 4.37
C LEU A 44 -11.12 -1.82 5.56
N GLY A 45 -10.89 -2.54 6.66
CA GLY A 45 -9.94 -2.12 7.67
C GLY A 45 -8.54 -2.09 7.05
N PRO A 46 -7.62 -1.27 7.57
CA PRO A 46 -6.23 -1.40 7.16
C PRO A 46 -5.78 -2.83 7.49
N ASP A 47 -5.53 -3.64 6.45
CA ASP A 47 -4.93 -4.95 6.65
C ASP A 47 -3.57 -4.72 7.32
N PRO A 48 -3.32 -5.32 8.49
CA PRO A 48 -2.07 -5.10 9.20
C PRO A 48 -0.91 -5.55 8.30
N LEU A 49 0.10 -4.69 8.19
CA LEU A 49 1.35 -4.98 7.49
C LEU A 49 2.10 -6.08 8.25
N VAL A 50 3.01 -6.78 7.57
CA VAL A 50 3.85 -7.75 8.29
C VAL A 50 5.02 -7.07 9.00
N LYS A 51 5.53 -5.99 8.41
CA LYS A 51 6.53 -5.12 9.01
C LYS A 51 6.31 -3.68 8.54
N PHE A 52 6.88 -2.73 9.27
CA PHE A 52 6.85 -1.33 8.91
C PHE A 52 8.14 -0.62 9.36
N ASP A 53 8.99 -0.28 8.41
CA ASP A 53 10.20 0.52 8.56
C ASP A 53 10.24 1.71 7.57
N VAL A 54 11.37 2.41 7.50
CA VAL A 54 11.56 3.57 6.62
C VAL A 54 11.44 3.19 5.14
N ASP A 55 11.92 2.00 4.76
CA ASP A 55 11.80 1.51 3.38
C ASP A 55 10.34 1.17 3.06
N ASP A 56 9.62 0.60 4.02
CA ASP A 56 8.18 0.33 3.86
C ASP A 56 7.39 1.63 3.69
N ALA A 57 7.68 2.66 4.48
CA ALA A 57 7.07 3.98 4.36
C ALA A 57 7.37 4.63 3.00
N PHE A 58 8.62 4.57 2.53
CA PHE A 58 9.00 5.09 1.22
C PHE A 58 8.27 4.37 0.08
N ASN A 59 8.26 3.04 0.09
CA ASN A 59 7.63 2.24 -0.96
C ASN A 59 6.11 2.41 -0.98
N LEU A 60 5.46 2.45 0.19
CA LEU A 60 4.03 2.72 0.31
C LEU A 60 3.69 4.13 -0.20
N GLY A 61 4.51 5.12 0.14
CA GLY A 61 4.35 6.51 -0.30
C GLY A 61 4.47 6.66 -1.82
N ILE A 62 5.48 6.02 -2.42
CA ILE A 62 5.67 5.99 -3.88
C ILE A 62 4.52 5.26 -4.57
N MET A 63 4.03 4.13 -4.02
CA MET A 63 2.87 3.42 -4.55
C MET A 63 1.64 4.34 -4.61
N ALA A 64 1.36 5.07 -3.53
CA ALA A 64 0.25 6.01 -3.47
C ALA A 64 0.39 7.15 -4.48
N ARG A 65 1.59 7.74 -4.57
CA ARG A 65 1.89 8.79 -5.53
C ARG A 65 1.67 8.32 -6.97
N SER A 66 2.20 7.15 -7.32
CA SER A 66 2.03 6.56 -8.66
C SER A 66 0.57 6.25 -8.95
N LEU A 67 -0.18 5.71 -7.98
CA LEU A 67 -1.60 5.44 -8.13
C LEU A 67 -2.40 6.72 -8.46
N ILE A 68 -2.15 7.81 -7.71
CA ILE A 68 -2.82 9.09 -7.92
C ILE A 68 -2.47 9.67 -9.30
N LEU A 69 -1.18 9.70 -9.65
CA LEU A 69 -0.72 10.26 -10.93
C LEU A 69 -1.19 9.45 -12.14
N GLU A 70 -1.25 8.13 -12.03
CA GLU A 70 -1.58 7.28 -13.18
C GLU A 70 -3.08 7.10 -13.38
N LYS A 71 -3.85 6.94 -12.29
CA LYS A 71 -5.25 6.51 -12.34
C LYS A 71 -6.25 7.62 -12.07
N ILE A 72 -5.95 8.51 -11.12
CA ILE A 72 -6.87 9.58 -10.71
C ILE A 72 -6.67 10.80 -11.62
N ARG A 73 -5.42 11.24 -11.81
CA ARG A 73 -5.07 12.35 -12.73
C ARG A 73 -5.87 13.65 -12.46
N GLU A 74 -6.18 13.90 -11.20
CA GLU A 74 -6.84 15.14 -10.75
C GLU A 74 -5.83 16.12 -10.12
N ASP A 75 -6.34 17.13 -9.42
CA ASP A 75 -5.63 18.21 -8.71
C ASP A 75 -4.44 17.76 -7.85
N GLY A 76 -3.73 18.73 -7.26
CA GLY A 76 -2.64 18.48 -6.32
C GLY A 76 -3.08 17.75 -5.04
N TYR A 77 -2.42 16.62 -4.78
CA TYR A 77 -2.49 15.87 -3.53
C TYR A 77 -1.18 16.03 -2.76
N VAL A 78 -1.29 16.07 -1.43
CA VAL A 78 -0.18 15.92 -0.49
C VAL A 78 -0.33 14.58 0.20
N ILE A 79 0.75 13.81 0.22
CA ILE A 79 0.82 12.45 0.76
C ILE A 79 1.88 12.47 1.86
N GLU A 80 1.53 11.96 3.03
CA GLU A 80 2.46 11.86 4.16
C GLU A 80 2.31 10.53 4.89
N ILE A 81 3.43 9.95 5.31
CA ILE A 81 3.48 8.80 6.21
C ILE A 81 4.40 9.14 7.38
N CYS A 82 3.91 8.91 8.59
CA CYS A 82 4.65 9.17 9.83
C CYS A 82 4.68 7.93 10.74
N SER A 83 5.60 7.92 11.69
CA SER A 83 5.57 7.02 12.83
C SER A 83 4.49 7.42 13.84
N ALA A 84 4.18 6.51 14.78
CA ALA A 84 3.24 6.81 15.87
C ALA A 84 3.70 7.98 16.77
N ASP A 85 5.01 8.23 16.84
CA ASP A 85 5.64 9.35 17.56
C ASP A 85 5.76 10.62 16.72
N ASP A 86 5.04 10.70 15.60
CA ASP A 86 4.97 11.90 14.77
C ASP A 86 6.27 12.23 13.99
N HIS A 87 7.13 11.24 13.78
CA HIS A 87 8.28 11.44 12.89
C HIS A 87 7.83 11.21 11.45
N CYS A 88 7.94 12.24 10.61
CA CYS A 88 7.67 12.13 9.19
C CYS A 88 8.68 11.19 8.51
N LEU A 89 8.20 10.07 7.96
CA LEU A 89 9.01 9.06 7.27
C LEU A 89 8.98 9.26 5.75
N PHE A 90 7.88 9.79 5.23
CA PHE A 90 7.71 10.08 3.80
C PHE A 90 6.77 11.27 3.62
N ARG A 91 7.11 12.19 2.72
CA ARG A 91 6.19 13.22 2.22
C ARG A 91 6.40 13.45 0.73
N CYS A 92 5.33 13.61 -0.03
CA CYS A 92 5.42 14.13 -1.39
C CYS A 92 4.15 14.86 -1.83
N CYS A 93 4.30 15.69 -2.86
CA CYS A 93 3.18 16.26 -3.60
C CYS A 93 3.04 15.60 -4.97
N THR A 94 1.82 15.56 -5.51
CA THR A 94 1.55 15.10 -6.88
C THR A 94 1.55 16.24 -7.90
N SER A 95 1.31 17.48 -7.48
CA SER A 95 1.41 18.68 -8.34
C SER A 95 1.92 19.91 -7.58
N SER A 96 2.25 20.97 -8.33
CA SER A 96 2.65 22.29 -7.82
C SER A 96 1.49 23.10 -7.23
N ASP A 97 0.24 22.66 -7.39
CA ASP A 97 -0.95 23.42 -6.97
C ASP A 97 -1.34 23.15 -5.51
N THR A 98 -0.54 22.35 -4.82
CA THR A 98 -0.63 22.13 -3.37
C THR A 98 -0.22 23.40 -2.62
N THR A 99 -0.77 23.58 -1.42
CA THR A 99 -0.62 24.81 -0.62
C THR A 99 -0.28 24.47 0.83
N VAL A 100 0.22 25.44 1.59
CA VAL A 100 0.42 25.30 3.05
C VAL A 100 -0.87 24.91 3.79
N GLY A 101 -2.03 25.25 3.23
CA GLY A 101 -3.32 24.79 3.77
C GLY A 101 -3.49 23.27 3.73
N ASN A 102 -2.87 22.59 2.75
CA ASN A 102 -2.85 21.13 2.69
C ASN A 102 -2.02 20.55 3.83
N ASP A 103 -0.81 21.09 4.07
CA ASP A 103 0.06 20.61 5.15
C ASP A 103 -0.61 20.79 6.52
N TRP A 104 -1.26 21.93 6.74
CA TRP A 104 -2.04 22.17 7.95
C TRP A 104 -3.16 21.14 8.13
N ARG A 105 -4.00 20.91 7.11
CA ARG A 105 -5.08 19.92 7.23
C ARG A 105 -4.54 18.52 7.46
N LEU A 106 -3.48 18.15 6.77
CA LEU A 106 -2.85 16.84 6.89
C LEU A 106 -2.35 16.61 8.33
N GLU A 107 -1.69 17.61 8.91
CA GLU A 107 -1.29 17.62 10.33
C GLU A 107 -2.47 17.39 11.27
N LEU A 108 -3.55 18.16 11.12
CA LEU A 108 -4.73 18.02 11.98
C LEU A 108 -5.36 16.62 11.91
N LYS A 109 -5.49 16.06 10.69
CA LYS A 109 -6.07 14.72 10.48
C LYS A 109 -5.22 13.64 11.13
N ARG A 110 -3.90 13.72 10.98
CA ARG A 110 -2.94 12.75 11.46
C ARG A 110 -2.85 12.77 12.99
N GLN A 111 -2.73 13.96 13.59
CA GLN A 111 -2.77 14.12 15.04
C GLN A 111 -4.08 13.59 15.63
N ALA A 112 -5.22 13.91 15.02
CA ALA A 112 -6.52 13.39 15.46
C ALA A 112 -6.58 11.86 15.35
N ALA A 113 -6.12 11.30 14.23
CA ALA A 113 -6.17 9.86 14.00
C ALA A 113 -5.33 9.08 15.01
N LEU A 114 -4.10 9.53 15.27
CA LEU A 114 -3.19 8.92 16.26
C LEU A 114 -3.74 9.06 17.68
N LYS A 115 -4.16 10.28 18.07
CA LYS A 115 -4.69 10.58 19.41
C LYS A 115 -5.93 9.74 19.75
N HIS A 116 -6.84 9.58 18.78
CA HIS A 116 -8.10 8.86 19.00
C HIS A 116 -8.07 7.40 18.54
N ARG A 117 -6.92 6.93 18.05
CA ARG A 117 -6.72 5.57 17.51
C ARG A 117 -7.83 5.16 16.54
N ASN A 118 -8.22 6.08 15.67
CA ASN A 118 -9.27 5.87 14.68
C ASN A 118 -8.97 6.68 13.41
N SER A 119 -9.51 6.29 12.26
CA SER A 119 -9.28 7.08 11.04
C SER A 119 -9.96 8.45 11.12
N SER A 120 -9.43 9.45 10.40
CA SER A 120 -10.02 10.79 10.45
C SER A 120 -11.43 10.85 9.86
N PHE A 121 -11.77 9.92 8.95
CA PHE A 121 -13.14 9.77 8.42
C PHE A 121 -14.12 9.29 9.49
N GLU A 122 -13.76 8.26 10.26
CA GLU A 122 -14.62 7.77 11.35
C GLU A 122 -14.78 8.80 12.46
N LEU A 123 -13.74 9.60 12.72
CA LEU A 123 -13.84 10.75 13.62
C LEU A 123 -14.79 11.81 13.05
N GLN A 124 -14.67 12.16 11.77
CA GLN A 124 -15.54 13.11 11.09
C GLN A 124 -17.02 12.69 11.15
N LYS A 125 -17.33 11.41 10.89
CA LYS A 125 -18.69 10.86 11.00
C LYS A 125 -19.27 11.01 12.40
N ARG A 126 -18.49 10.68 13.43
CA ARG A 126 -18.92 10.82 14.83
C ARG A 126 -19.28 12.28 15.11
N ILE A 127 -18.43 13.23 14.73
CA ILE A 127 -18.68 14.67 14.92
C ILE A 127 -19.96 15.11 14.17
N GLY A 128 -20.14 14.70 12.91
CA GLY A 128 -21.32 15.02 12.11
C GLY A 128 -22.61 14.47 12.71
N SER A 129 -22.57 13.26 13.28
CA SER A 129 -23.69 12.67 14.02
C SER A 129 -24.02 13.45 15.29
N TYR A 130 -22.99 13.92 16.02
CA TYR A 130 -23.20 14.75 17.22
C TYR A 130 -23.81 16.12 16.91
N MET A 131 -23.45 16.75 15.79
CA MET A 131 -24.02 18.05 15.37
C MET A 131 -25.53 18.01 15.07
N ASN A 132 -26.06 16.84 14.70
CA ASN A 132 -27.50 16.64 14.46
C ASN A 132 -28.31 16.34 15.74
N SER A 133 -27.64 16.04 16.86
CA SER A 133 -28.27 15.82 18.16
C SER A 133 -28.04 17.03 19.06
N LYS A 134 -29.09 17.56 19.70
CA LYS A 134 -29.07 18.72 20.62
C LYS A 134 -28.33 18.44 21.94
N LEU A 135 -27.14 17.84 21.90
CA LEU A 135 -26.30 17.58 23.07
C LEU A 135 -24.91 18.22 22.93
N ILE A 136 -24.88 19.47 22.46
CA ILE A 136 -23.68 20.32 22.43
C ILE A 136 -23.50 20.94 23.81
N LYS A 137 -23.11 20.17 24.84
CA LYS A 137 -22.59 20.75 26.08
C LYS A 137 -21.45 20.01 26.79
N SER A 138 -21.09 18.77 26.44
CA SER A 138 -19.97 18.12 27.15
C SER A 138 -19.09 17.14 26.39
N THR A 139 -19.31 16.86 25.10
CA THR A 139 -18.40 15.95 24.37
C THR A 139 -17.15 16.69 23.89
N ARG A 140 -16.31 17.07 24.86
CA ARG A 140 -14.88 17.36 24.73
C ARG A 140 -14.49 18.22 23.53
N ALA A 141 -14.49 19.53 23.79
CA ALA A 141 -13.37 20.41 23.48
C ALA A 141 -12.39 19.88 22.43
N TYR A 142 -12.45 20.48 21.23
CA TYR A 142 -11.28 20.71 20.39
C TYR A 142 -10.39 19.48 20.20
N LEU A 143 -10.69 18.66 19.19
CA LEU A 143 -9.86 17.48 18.85
C LEU A 143 -8.37 17.85 18.69
N LEU A 144 -8.08 19.13 18.43
CA LEU A 144 -6.84 19.82 18.82
C LEU A 144 -7.18 21.09 19.58
N GLU A 145 -6.83 21.15 20.88
CA GLU A 145 -7.05 22.30 21.77
C GLU A 145 -6.83 23.62 21.02
N ASN A 146 -7.89 24.43 20.90
CA ASN A 146 -7.91 25.80 20.35
C ASN A 146 -7.90 26.03 18.82
N LYS A 147 -8.22 25.07 17.94
CA LYS A 147 -8.34 25.36 16.48
C LYS A 147 -9.76 25.12 15.96
N HIS A 148 -10.43 26.16 15.46
CA HIS A 148 -11.76 26.15 14.81
C HIS A 148 -11.81 25.34 13.50
N THR A 149 -10.91 24.38 13.28
CA THR A 149 -10.77 23.66 12.02
C THR A 149 -11.46 22.30 12.11
N VAL A 150 -12.41 22.06 11.19
CA VAL A 150 -13.12 20.80 11.07
C VAL A 150 -12.15 19.70 10.62
N ILE A 151 -12.16 18.55 11.31
CA ILE A 151 -11.43 17.37 10.87
C ILE A 151 -12.10 16.81 9.63
N THR A 152 -11.30 16.62 8.59
CA THR A 152 -11.72 16.03 7.32
C THR A 152 -11.14 14.62 7.14
N GLU A 153 -11.73 13.82 6.26
CA GLU A 153 -11.22 12.49 5.92
C GLU A 153 -9.82 12.52 5.26
N GLY A 154 -9.10 11.41 5.34
CA GLY A 154 -7.84 11.21 4.63
C GLY A 154 -6.67 10.70 5.47
N ALA A 155 -6.81 10.53 6.79
CA ALA A 155 -5.79 9.89 7.63
C ALA A 155 -6.24 8.50 8.11
N VAL A 156 -5.38 7.51 7.88
CA VAL A 156 -5.59 6.09 8.19
C VAL A 156 -4.41 5.58 9.02
N LEU A 157 -4.70 4.82 10.06
CA LEU A 157 -3.67 4.24 10.92
C LEU A 157 -2.98 3.05 10.25
N ILE A 158 -1.68 2.92 10.49
CA ILE A 158 -0.87 1.79 10.05
C ILE A 158 -0.72 0.84 11.23
N PHE A 159 -1.11 -0.42 11.02
CA PHE A 159 -0.95 -1.50 11.98
C PHE A 159 0.03 -2.54 11.45
N VAL A 160 0.71 -3.22 12.37
CA VAL A 160 1.60 -4.35 12.07
C VAL A 160 1.07 -5.59 12.78
N LYS A 161 1.13 -6.76 12.11
CA LYS A 161 0.69 -8.03 12.67
C LYS A 161 1.43 -8.33 13.98
N GLY A 162 0.66 -8.73 15.00
CA GLY A 162 1.20 -9.01 16.35
C GLY A 162 1.40 -7.77 17.22
N VAL A 163 1.13 -6.56 16.72
CA VAL A 163 1.19 -5.31 17.48
C VAL A 163 -0.22 -4.81 17.77
N SER A 164 -0.52 -4.50 19.03
CA SER A 164 -1.88 -4.12 19.50
C SER A 164 -2.19 -2.62 19.37
N PHE A 165 -1.24 -1.82 18.91
CA PHE A 165 -1.33 -0.38 18.76
C PHE A 165 -0.85 0.06 17.37
N PRO A 166 -1.32 1.20 16.85
CA PRO A 166 -0.85 1.70 15.56
C PRO A 166 0.63 2.07 15.64
N VAL A 167 1.39 1.71 14.60
CA VAL A 167 2.84 2.00 14.50
C VAL A 167 3.12 3.27 13.69
N GLY A 168 2.11 3.78 12.99
CA GLY A 168 2.22 4.96 12.15
C GLY A 168 0.86 5.45 11.66
N CYS A 169 0.89 6.51 10.87
CA CYS A 169 -0.29 7.05 10.21
C CYS A 169 0.04 7.40 8.77
N PHE A 170 -0.86 7.02 7.87
CA PHE A 170 -0.82 7.34 6.46
C PHE A 170 -1.91 8.36 6.15
N ALA A 171 -1.51 9.56 5.76
CA ALA A 171 -2.41 10.67 5.51
C ALA A 171 -2.28 11.22 4.08
N ILE A 172 -3.43 11.57 3.51
CA ILE A 172 -3.55 12.20 2.20
C ILE A 172 -4.46 13.42 2.34
N ASP A 173 -4.08 14.52 1.70
CA ASP A 173 -4.91 15.73 1.56
C ASP A 173 -4.95 16.20 0.11
N LYS A 174 -6.04 16.87 -0.25
CA LYS A 174 -6.28 17.49 -1.55
C LYS A 174 -6.76 18.93 -1.31
N ARG A 175 -6.53 19.84 -2.26
CA ARG A 175 -6.95 21.25 -2.15
C ARG A 175 -8.46 21.38 -1.92
N ASP A 176 -9.25 20.72 -2.76
CA ASP A 176 -10.69 20.73 -2.67
C ASP A 176 -11.21 19.54 -1.87
N PRO A 177 -12.28 19.72 -1.07
CA PRO A 177 -12.89 18.63 -0.30
C PRO A 177 -13.41 17.58 -1.27
N CYS A 178 -12.65 16.49 -1.41
CA CYS A 178 -13.02 15.32 -2.17
C CYS A 178 -13.50 14.24 -1.20
N PHE A 179 -14.63 13.63 -1.52
CA PHE A 179 -15.05 12.39 -0.88
C PHE A 179 -14.20 11.26 -1.46
N ARG A 180 -13.72 10.33 -0.61
CA ARG A 180 -12.96 9.10 -0.91
C ARG A 180 -11.43 9.20 -0.83
N ILE A 181 -10.85 10.25 -0.25
CA ILE A 181 -9.38 10.32 -0.05
C ILE A 181 -8.91 9.20 0.89
N GLU A 182 -9.69 8.90 1.93
CA GLU A 182 -9.40 7.80 2.85
C GLU A 182 -9.38 6.43 2.13
N HIS A 183 -10.21 6.25 1.11
CA HIS A 183 -10.26 4.99 0.35
C HIS A 183 -8.97 4.75 -0.42
N ILE A 184 -8.31 5.81 -0.93
CA ILE A 184 -7.01 5.71 -1.58
C ILE A 184 -5.98 5.17 -0.58
N ALA A 185 -5.90 5.76 0.61
CA ALA A 185 -4.97 5.34 1.65
C ALA A 185 -5.21 3.89 2.09
N LYS A 186 -6.48 3.51 2.35
CA LYS A 186 -6.88 2.13 2.69
C LYS A 186 -6.52 1.14 1.60
N TYR A 187 -6.79 1.49 0.33
CA TYR A 187 -6.47 0.64 -0.81
C TYR A 187 -4.97 0.42 -0.96
N CYS A 188 -4.16 1.47 -0.84
CA CYS A 188 -2.71 1.37 -0.88
C CYS A 188 -2.18 0.49 0.26
N LEU A 189 -2.68 0.65 1.50
CA LEU A 189 -2.30 -0.22 2.61
C LEU A 189 -2.66 -1.68 2.36
N TYR A 190 -3.88 -1.94 1.89
CA TYR A 190 -4.32 -3.29 1.52
C TYR A 190 -3.39 -3.90 0.48
N ARG A 191 -3.19 -3.22 -0.66
CA ARG A 191 -2.32 -3.69 -1.74
C ARG A 191 -0.89 -3.95 -1.26
N TYR A 192 -0.34 -3.04 -0.47
CA TYR A 192 1.01 -3.15 0.07
C TYR A 192 1.15 -4.33 1.05
N SER A 193 0.13 -4.56 1.89
CA SER A 193 0.08 -5.73 2.78
C SER A 193 0.12 -7.04 1.98
N GLN A 194 -0.67 -7.14 0.91
CA GLN A 194 -0.68 -8.32 0.03
C GLN A 194 0.69 -8.54 -0.65
N GLU A 195 1.36 -7.46 -1.10
CA GLU A 195 2.72 -7.56 -1.67
C GLU A 195 3.76 -8.03 -0.65
N GLN A 196 3.68 -7.58 0.61
CA GLN A 196 4.56 -8.07 1.67
C GLN A 196 4.33 -9.56 1.95
N LEU A 197 3.07 -10.00 2.00
CA LEU A 197 2.74 -11.41 2.23
C LEU A 197 3.28 -12.32 1.12
N GLN A 198 3.04 -11.96 -0.14
CA GLN A 198 3.55 -12.73 -1.28
C GLN A 198 5.09 -12.84 -1.28
N LYS A 199 5.79 -11.75 -0.95
CA LYS A 199 7.26 -11.77 -0.84
C LYS A 199 7.74 -12.70 0.28
N GLN A 200 7.01 -12.77 1.39
CA GLN A 200 7.35 -13.67 2.49
C GLN A 200 7.08 -15.12 2.16
N GLU A 201 5.96 -15.43 1.53
CA GLU A 201 5.63 -16.78 1.05
C GLU A 201 6.70 -17.29 0.09
N GLN A 202 7.08 -16.49 -0.91
CA GLN A 202 8.15 -16.85 -1.85
C GLN A 202 9.50 -17.07 -1.16
N LYS A 203 9.85 -16.23 -0.17
CA LYS A 203 11.08 -16.38 0.60
C LYS A 203 11.07 -17.68 1.41
N LEU A 204 9.93 -18.01 2.02
CA LEU A 204 9.76 -19.22 2.81
C LEU A 204 9.82 -20.48 1.92
N GLU A 205 9.18 -20.46 0.76
CA GLU A 205 9.26 -21.56 -0.22
C GLU A 205 10.71 -21.83 -0.64
N LEU A 206 11.45 -20.77 -0.98
CA LEU A 206 12.88 -20.89 -1.33
C LEU A 206 13.73 -21.44 -0.18
N GLU A 207 13.45 -21.04 1.06
CA GLU A 207 14.16 -21.54 2.23
C GLU A 207 13.85 -23.01 2.51
N ILE A 208 12.58 -23.42 2.37
CA ILE A 208 12.17 -24.81 2.50
C ILE A 208 12.84 -25.67 1.42
N SER A 209 12.83 -25.24 0.15
CA SER A 209 13.51 -25.95 -0.93
C SER A 209 15.00 -26.15 -0.64
N LYS A 210 15.70 -25.11 -0.18
CA LYS A 210 17.12 -25.22 0.21
C LYS A 210 17.34 -26.22 1.33
N ARG A 211 16.53 -26.16 2.39
CA ARG A 211 16.64 -27.10 3.54
C ARG A 211 16.38 -28.54 3.12
N VAL A 212 15.43 -28.77 2.21
CA VAL A 212 15.14 -30.10 1.65
C VAL A 212 16.34 -30.61 0.84
N GLU A 213 16.91 -29.78 -0.04
CA GLU A 213 18.11 -30.16 -0.81
C GLU A 213 19.32 -30.46 0.07
N GLU A 214 19.55 -29.66 1.12
CA GLU A 214 20.64 -29.89 2.08
C GLU A 214 20.47 -31.21 2.84
N LYS A 215 19.25 -31.52 3.29
CA LYS A 215 18.95 -32.81 3.92
C LYS A 215 19.14 -33.99 2.97
N LEU A 216 18.66 -33.89 1.73
CA LEU A 216 18.85 -34.94 0.73
C LEU A 216 20.34 -35.21 0.44
N LYS A 217 21.21 -34.19 0.49
CA LYS A 217 22.66 -34.35 0.34
C LYS A 217 23.31 -35.02 1.55
N LEU A 218 22.78 -34.82 2.76
CA LEU A 218 23.24 -35.47 3.99
C LEU A 218 22.78 -36.93 4.07
N ASP A 219 21.56 -37.22 3.61
CA ASP A 219 20.96 -38.56 3.66
C ASP A 219 21.43 -39.47 2.51
N ASN A 220 21.91 -38.89 1.40
CA ASN A 220 22.68 -39.58 0.37
C ASN A 220 24.14 -39.07 0.38
N PRO A 221 24.97 -39.46 1.36
CA PRO A 221 26.39 -39.35 1.14
C PRO A 221 26.66 -40.21 -0.08
N ILE A 222 27.15 -39.61 -1.17
CA ILE A 222 27.78 -40.38 -2.24
C ILE A 222 28.86 -41.18 -1.51
N GLN A 223 28.58 -42.44 -1.20
CA GLN A 223 29.63 -43.43 -1.04
C GLN A 223 30.34 -43.36 -2.39
N LYS A 224 31.48 -42.66 -2.42
CA LYS A 224 32.51 -42.97 -3.38
C LYS A 224 32.82 -44.43 -3.10
N ILE A 225 32.11 -45.31 -3.78
CA ILE A 225 32.55 -46.68 -3.94
C ILE A 225 33.80 -46.51 -4.80
N ASP A 226 34.95 -46.39 -4.14
CA ASP A 226 36.24 -46.51 -4.80
C ASP A 226 36.20 -47.79 -5.63
N GLY A 227 36.64 -47.67 -6.88
CA GLY A 227 36.27 -48.49 -8.03
C GLY A 227 36.68 -49.97 -8.01
N GLU A 228 36.78 -50.61 -6.85
CA GLU A 228 37.16 -52.01 -6.71
C GLU A 228 36.17 -52.90 -5.95
N ALA A 229 35.12 -52.34 -5.32
CA ALA A 229 34.17 -53.13 -4.51
C ALA A 229 33.41 -54.22 -5.31
N TRP A 230 33.27 -54.06 -6.63
CA TRP A 230 32.66 -55.07 -7.51
C TRP A 230 33.51 -56.33 -7.70
N LYS A 231 34.79 -56.32 -7.31
CA LYS A 231 35.67 -57.50 -7.41
C LYS A 231 35.38 -58.57 -6.36
N LEU A 232 34.58 -58.27 -5.33
CA LEU A 232 34.26 -59.21 -4.23
C LEU A 232 33.10 -60.17 -4.52
N PHE A 233 32.42 -60.05 -5.66
CA PHE A 233 31.25 -60.87 -6.01
C PHE A 233 31.50 -61.84 -7.17
N LYS A 234 32.77 -62.17 -7.45
CA LYS A 234 33.12 -63.24 -8.40
C LYS A 234 33.88 -64.34 -7.67
N GLU A 235 33.13 -65.26 -7.07
CA GLU A 235 33.52 -66.66 -6.88
C GLU A 235 32.39 -67.55 -7.38
#